data_AF-A0A847AZ86-F1
#
_entry.id   AF-A0A847AZ86-F1
#
_cell.length_a   1.000
_cell.length_b   1.000
_cell.length_c   1.000
_cell.angle_alpha   90.00
_cell.angle_beta   90.00
_cell.angle_gamma   90.00
#
_symmetry.space_group_name_H-M   'P 1'
#
loop_
_entity.id
_entity.type
_entity.pdbx_description
1 polymer ?
#
loop_
_entity_poly.entity_id
_entity_poly.type
_entity_poly.pdbx_seq_one_letter_code
_entity_poly.pdbx_strand_id
1 'polypeptide(L)'
;MLDIKLITENPQKIQEALKKKLFEVDFEPLLSLVEERKKLLIKVETSKAEQNRLSGSVPHIKKSGGDVSAIFAKVKELSAQNAADEAHLKVVEEHIFDFVAGLPNIPDEDLLPGGKENNRVVYEYGKMPTFDFKIKDHVELAESLGLVDYERAAKISGSGTWIYTGQGAMLEWGLINYFIANHLQDGYQFILPPHILNYESGFVAGQFPKFNDAVFTLEGVTPKKFILPTAETALVNLHRNEILDANSLPRKYFAYTPCYRSEAGSYRTEERGMIRGYQFNKVE
;
A
#
# COMPACT_ATOMS: atom_id res chain seq x y z
N MET A 1 4.56 -2.98 6.09
CA MET A 1 3.86 -3.73 7.15
C MET A 1 4.64 -3.63 8.44
N LEU A 2 3.97 -3.66 9.59
CA LEU A 2 4.67 -3.65 10.88
C LEU A 2 5.34 -4.99 11.16
N ASP A 3 6.49 -4.96 11.82
CA ASP A 3 7.15 -6.17 12.29
C ASP A 3 6.31 -6.83 13.40
N ILE A 4 5.91 -8.07 13.18
CA ILE A 4 5.15 -8.88 14.15
C ILE A 4 5.92 -8.97 15.47
N LYS A 5 7.24 -9.06 15.42
CA LYS A 5 8.07 -9.14 16.62
C LYS A 5 7.88 -7.90 17.51
N LEU A 6 7.90 -6.71 16.91
CA LEU A 6 7.67 -5.45 17.64
C LEU A 6 6.30 -5.43 18.31
N ILE A 7 5.27 -5.95 17.64
CA ILE A 7 3.92 -6.06 18.20
C ILE A 7 3.90 -7.05 19.36
N THR A 8 4.51 -8.23 19.21
CA THR A 8 4.51 -9.26 20.27
C THR A 8 5.32 -8.85 21.50
N GLU A 9 6.40 -8.10 21.34
CA GLU A 9 7.26 -7.66 22.43
C GLU A 9 6.68 -6.45 23.18
N ASN A 10 5.95 -5.56 22.49
CA ASN A 10 5.47 -4.30 23.06
C ASN A 10 4.05 -3.92 22.58
N PRO A 11 3.03 -4.77 22.75
CA PRO A 11 1.71 -4.55 22.14
C PRO A 11 1.06 -3.25 22.61
N GLN A 12 1.16 -2.93 23.91
CA GLN A 12 0.57 -1.70 24.47
C GLN A 12 1.21 -0.45 23.88
N LYS A 13 2.55 -0.44 23.71
CA LYS A 13 3.26 0.70 23.13
C LYS A 13 2.80 0.96 21.70
N ILE A 14 2.65 -0.10 20.89
CA ILE A 14 2.17 0.04 19.51
C ILE A 14 0.72 0.51 19.49
N GLN A 15 -0.13 -0.03 20.37
CA GLN A 15 -1.54 0.36 20.48
C GLN A 15 -1.70 1.85 20.85
N GLU A 16 -0.93 2.33 21.82
CA GLU A 16 -0.91 3.75 22.21
C GLU A 16 -0.41 4.65 21.07
N ALA A 17 0.63 4.23 20.35
CA ALA A 17 1.14 4.97 19.21
C ALA A 17 0.10 5.06 18.08
N LEU A 18 -0.58 3.96 17.74
CA LEU A 18 -1.62 3.96 16.72
C LEU A 18 -2.87 4.77 17.12
N LYS A 19 -3.19 4.80 18.42
CA LYS A 19 -4.27 5.64 18.96
C LYS A 19 -4.03 7.13 18.71
N LYS A 20 -2.77 7.59 18.65
CA LYS A 20 -2.46 8.98 18.25
C LYS A 20 -3.00 9.32 16.86
N LYS A 21 -3.06 8.33 15.96
CA LYS A 21 -3.62 8.45 14.59
C LYS A 21 -5.12 8.15 14.54
N LEU A 22 -5.80 8.13 15.69
CA LEU A 22 -7.21 7.74 15.82
C LEU A 22 -7.49 6.31 15.32
N PHE A 23 -6.47 5.45 15.32
CA PHE A 23 -6.60 4.04 14.95
C PHE A 23 -6.60 3.17 16.19
N GLU A 24 -7.79 2.69 16.57
CA GLU A 24 -7.94 1.73 17.66
C GLU A 24 -7.76 0.31 17.14
N VAL A 25 -6.95 -0.47 17.85
CA VAL A 25 -6.68 -1.86 17.52
C VAL A 25 -6.57 -2.68 18.80
N ASP A 26 -7.10 -3.89 18.75
CA ASP A 26 -6.89 -4.92 19.76
C ASP A 26 -5.92 -5.98 19.19
N PHE A 27 -4.80 -6.19 19.88
CA PHE A 27 -3.79 -7.16 19.47
C PHE A 27 -4.03 -8.56 20.04
N GLU A 28 -4.94 -8.76 20.99
CA GLU A 28 -5.21 -10.09 21.58
C GLU A 28 -5.54 -11.18 20.55
N PRO A 29 -6.38 -10.93 19.51
CA PRO A 29 -6.61 -11.91 18.45
C PRO A 29 -5.34 -12.27 17.68
N LEU A 30 -4.49 -11.28 17.38
CA LEU A 30 -3.21 -11.50 16.69
C LEU A 30 -2.25 -12.31 17.57
N LEU A 31 -2.12 -11.96 18.85
CA LEU A 31 -1.24 -12.65 19.78
C LEU A 31 -1.65 -14.13 19.96
N SER A 32 -2.96 -14.39 19.99
CA SER A 32 -3.51 -15.75 20.03
C SER A 32 -3.14 -16.55 18.77
N LEU A 33 -3.28 -15.95 17.58
CA LEU A 33 -2.88 -16.57 16.32
C LEU A 33 -1.36 -16.84 16.25
N VAL A 34 -0.54 -15.92 16.77
CA VAL A 34 0.92 -16.09 16.80
C VAL A 34 1.31 -17.27 17.70
N GLU A 35 0.68 -17.43 18.86
CA GLU A 35 0.92 -18.55 19.76
C GLU A 35 0.42 -19.88 19.15
N GLU A 36 -0.73 -19.86 18.49
CA GLU A 36 -1.23 -21.01 17.73
C GLU A 36 -0.27 -21.42 16.61
N ARG A 37 0.20 -20.46 15.81
CA ARG A 37 1.21 -20.68 14.76
C ARG A 37 2.45 -21.36 15.33
N LYS A 38 2.95 -20.88 16.47
CA LYS A 38 4.12 -21.46 17.14
C LYS A 38 3.87 -22.92 17.56
N LYS A 39 2.71 -23.23 18.14
CA LYS A 39 2.33 -24.60 18.53
C LYS A 39 2.21 -25.52 17.31
N LEU A 40 1.57 -25.05 16.23
CA LEU A 40 1.43 -25.80 14.98
C LEU A 40 2.79 -26.10 14.34
N LEU A 41 3.69 -25.11 14.28
CA LEU A 41 5.05 -25.30 13.77
C LEU A 41 5.80 -26.39 14.55
N ILE A 42 5.79 -26.34 15.88
CA ILE A 42 6.42 -27.37 16.71
C ILE A 42 5.79 -28.74 16.47
N LYS A 43 4.46 -28.80 16.35
CA LYS A 43 3.72 -30.06 16.11
C LYS A 43 4.08 -30.67 14.74
N VAL A 44 4.10 -29.86 13.68
CA VAL A 44 4.47 -30.28 12.32
C VAL A 44 5.91 -30.80 12.29
N GLU A 45 6.86 -30.05 12.86
CA GLU A 45 8.27 -30.48 12.89
C GLU A 45 8.48 -31.75 13.71
N THR A 46 7.85 -31.86 14.87
CA THR A 46 7.93 -33.07 15.72
C THR A 46 7.37 -34.29 15.00
N SER A 47 6.22 -34.13 14.34
CA SER A 47 5.56 -35.21 13.63
C SER A 47 6.32 -35.62 12.36
N LYS A 48 6.93 -34.67 11.62
CA LYS A 48 7.85 -34.96 10.51
C LYS A 48 9.10 -35.71 10.98
N ALA A 49 9.69 -35.29 12.10
CA ALA A 49 10.84 -35.97 12.68
C ALA A 49 10.50 -37.42 13.05
N GLU A 50 9.34 -37.65 13.67
CA GLU A 50 8.86 -38.99 14.01
C GLU A 50 8.56 -39.85 12.77
N GLN A 51 7.93 -39.27 11.75
CA GLN A 51 7.67 -39.95 10.47
C GLN A 51 8.98 -40.41 9.81
N ASN A 52 10.00 -39.55 9.81
CA ASN A 52 11.34 -39.86 9.28
C ASN A 52 12.04 -40.94 10.09
N ARG A 53 11.96 -40.88 11.43
CA ARG A 53 12.52 -41.90 12.34
C ARG A 53 11.88 -43.26 12.11
N LEU A 54 10.54 -43.33 12.04
CA LEU A 54 9.80 -44.56 11.80
C LEU A 54 10.10 -45.14 10.42
N SER A 55 10.09 -44.31 9.37
CA SER A 55 10.42 -44.73 8.01
C SER A 55 11.86 -45.24 7.90
N GLY A 56 12.80 -44.59 8.59
CA GLY A 56 14.21 -45.02 8.66
C GLY A 56 14.43 -46.35 9.40
N SER A 57 13.51 -46.76 10.28
CA SER A 57 13.60 -48.04 11.01
C SER A 57 13.13 -49.26 10.19
N VAL A 58 12.35 -49.04 9.13
CA VAL A 58 11.75 -50.09 8.28
C VAL A 58 12.79 -51.07 7.69
N PRO A 59 13.94 -50.63 7.13
CA PRO A 59 14.93 -51.54 6.58
C PRO A 59 15.52 -52.50 7.63
N HIS A 60 15.72 -52.03 8.86
CA HIS A 60 16.28 -52.84 9.94
C HIS A 60 15.31 -53.94 10.38
N ILE A 61 14.03 -53.58 10.56
CA ILE A 61 12.99 -54.51 11.01
C ILE A 61 12.70 -55.57 9.95
N LYS A 62 12.67 -55.19 8.66
CA LYS A 62 12.57 -56.16 7.56
C LYS A 62 13.75 -57.13 7.54
N LYS A 63 14.97 -56.65 7.82
CA LYS A 63 16.19 -57.49 7.86
C LYS A 63 16.17 -58.49 9.02
N SER A 64 15.55 -58.14 10.15
CA SER A 64 15.34 -59.03 11.29
C SER A 64 14.09 -59.91 11.19
N GLY A 65 13.36 -59.89 10.06
CA GLY A 65 12.15 -60.70 9.84
C GLY A 65 10.90 -60.24 10.61
N GLY A 66 10.89 -58.99 11.12
CA GLY A 66 9.77 -58.43 11.88
C GLY A 66 8.66 -57.86 11.00
N ASP A 67 7.45 -57.74 11.55
CA ASP A 67 6.30 -57.12 10.89
C ASP A 67 6.40 -55.58 10.91
N VAL A 68 6.23 -54.96 9.74
CA VAL A 68 6.27 -53.51 9.54
C VAL A 68 4.89 -52.89 9.31
N SER A 69 3.83 -53.70 9.33
CA SER A 69 2.45 -53.25 9.07
C SER A 69 2.01 -52.16 10.05
N ALA A 70 2.34 -52.31 11.34
CA ALA A 70 2.06 -51.29 12.36
C ALA A 70 2.83 -49.98 12.12
N ILE A 71 4.07 -50.06 11.62
CA ILE A 71 4.87 -48.88 11.29
C ILE A 71 4.29 -48.15 10.09
N PHE A 72 3.90 -48.87 9.04
CA PHE A 72 3.24 -48.27 7.89
C PHE A 72 1.89 -47.63 8.26
N ALA A 73 1.11 -48.28 9.12
CA ALA A 73 -0.12 -47.69 9.64
C ALA A 73 0.16 -46.37 10.39
N LYS A 74 1.18 -46.35 11.27
CA LYS A 74 1.54 -45.15 12.02
C LYS A 74 2.11 -44.04 11.14
N VAL A 75 2.96 -44.36 10.18
CA VAL A 75 3.48 -43.41 9.19
C VAL A 75 2.35 -42.80 8.36
N LYS A 76 1.36 -43.61 7.96
CA LYS A 76 0.19 -43.13 7.22
C LYS A 76 -0.68 -42.19 8.07
N GLU A 77 -0.90 -42.53 9.35
CA GLU A 77 -1.61 -41.67 10.31
C GLU A 77 -0.88 -40.33 10.49
N LEU A 78 0.43 -40.35 10.76
CA LEU A 78 1.25 -39.14 10.89
C LEU A 78 1.27 -38.30 9.62
N SER A 79 1.31 -38.93 8.45
CA SER A 79 1.25 -38.23 7.16
C SER A 79 -0.08 -37.49 6.97
N ALA A 80 -1.20 -38.12 7.35
CA ALA A 80 -2.51 -37.47 7.27
C ALA A 80 -2.63 -36.33 8.28
N GLN A 81 -2.12 -36.52 9.51
CA GLN A 81 -2.09 -35.49 10.53
C GLN A 81 -1.22 -34.29 10.14
N ASN A 82 -0.04 -34.55 9.54
CA ASN A 82 0.86 -33.51 9.02
C ASN A 82 0.18 -32.68 7.94
N ALA A 83 -0.49 -33.32 6.98
CA ALA A 83 -1.20 -32.60 5.94
C ALA A 83 -2.30 -31.69 6.51
N ALA A 84 -3.03 -32.17 7.53
CA ALA A 84 -4.04 -31.36 8.21
C ALA A 84 -3.43 -30.19 9.00
N ASP A 85 -2.34 -30.43 9.73
CA ASP A 85 -1.66 -29.39 10.52
C ASP A 85 -0.97 -28.34 9.62
N GLU A 86 -0.42 -28.74 8.48
CA GLU A 86 0.15 -27.82 7.49
C GLU A 86 -0.92 -26.96 6.81
N ALA A 87 -2.07 -27.55 6.46
CA ALA A 87 -3.20 -26.81 5.93
C ALA A 87 -3.72 -25.79 6.97
N HIS A 88 -3.80 -26.19 8.24
CA HIS A 88 -4.21 -25.30 9.31
C HIS A 88 -3.19 -24.18 9.56
N LEU A 89 -1.90 -24.51 9.58
CA LEU A 89 -0.81 -23.55 9.70
C LEU A 89 -0.90 -22.48 8.62
N LYS A 90 -1.15 -22.87 7.37
CA LYS A 90 -1.32 -21.93 6.26
C LYS A 90 -2.47 -20.94 6.50
N VAL A 91 -3.61 -21.42 6.98
CA VAL A 91 -4.76 -20.55 7.32
C VAL A 91 -4.42 -19.58 8.44
N VAL A 92 -3.72 -20.05 9.49
CA VAL A 92 -3.27 -19.19 10.60
C VAL A 92 -2.28 -18.13 10.10
N GLU A 93 -1.35 -18.49 9.22
CA GLU A 93 -0.40 -17.55 8.61
C GLU A 93 -1.08 -16.51 7.72
N GLU A 94 -2.10 -16.91 6.95
CA GLU A 94 -2.93 -16.00 6.16
C GLU A 94 -3.68 -15.00 7.05
N HIS A 95 -4.30 -15.44 8.15
CA HIS A 95 -4.98 -14.55 9.10
C HIS A 95 -4.01 -13.57 9.78
N ILE A 96 -2.81 -14.02 10.15
CA ILE A 96 -1.76 -13.15 10.70
C ILE A 96 -1.36 -12.11 9.65
N PHE A 97 -1.14 -12.53 8.42
CA PHE A 97 -0.77 -11.63 7.31
C PHE A 97 -1.84 -10.57 7.07
N ASP A 98 -3.10 -10.97 6.95
CA ASP A 98 -4.21 -10.06 6.67
C ASP A 98 -4.40 -9.03 7.80
N PHE A 99 -4.29 -9.47 9.05
CA PHE A 99 -4.34 -8.57 10.20
C PHE A 99 -3.24 -7.51 10.13
N VAL A 100 -1.99 -7.94 9.89
CA VAL A 100 -0.83 -7.05 9.88
C VAL A 100 -0.81 -6.14 8.64
N ALA A 101 -1.25 -6.63 7.48
CA ALA A 101 -1.44 -5.84 6.27
C ALA A 101 -2.48 -4.72 6.46
N GLY A 102 -3.45 -4.94 7.36
CA GLY A 102 -4.44 -3.96 7.79
C GLY A 102 -3.92 -2.89 8.76
N LEU A 103 -2.69 -2.95 9.25
CA LEU A 103 -2.17 -1.97 10.21
C LEU A 103 -1.56 -0.74 9.53
N PRO A 104 -1.81 0.49 10.03
CA PRO A 104 -1.11 1.67 9.54
C PRO A 104 0.34 1.68 10.06
N ASN A 105 1.20 2.51 9.46
CA ASN A 105 2.55 2.69 10.01
C ASN A 105 2.49 3.32 11.42
N ILE A 106 3.46 2.95 12.28
CA ILE A 106 3.69 3.56 13.58
C ILE A 106 4.09 5.02 13.33
N PRO A 107 3.44 6.01 13.95
CA PRO A 107 3.85 7.40 13.81
C PRO A 107 5.18 7.67 14.53
N ASP A 108 5.89 8.70 14.08
CA ASP A 108 7.01 9.26 14.83
C ASP A 108 6.57 9.77 16.21
N GLU A 109 7.53 9.85 17.14
CA GLU A 109 7.28 10.20 18.53
C GLU A 109 6.69 11.61 18.69
N ASP A 110 7.07 12.52 17.78
CA ASP A 110 6.65 13.92 17.74
C ASP A 110 5.23 14.14 17.18
N LEU A 111 4.57 13.09 16.68
CA LEU A 111 3.18 13.19 16.25
C LEU A 111 2.28 13.61 17.41
N LEU A 112 1.63 14.76 17.24
CA LEU A 112 0.57 15.21 18.12
C LEU A 112 -0.67 14.33 17.92
N PRO A 113 -1.27 13.79 19.01
CA PRO A 113 -2.45 12.94 18.89
C PRO A 113 -3.64 13.73 18.37
N GLY A 114 -4.57 13.07 17.67
CA GLY A 114 -5.82 13.66 17.21
C GLY A 114 -5.91 13.80 15.69
N GLY A 115 -6.86 14.63 15.25
CA GLY A 115 -7.11 14.89 13.83
C GLY A 115 -6.39 16.14 13.33
N LYS A 116 -6.86 16.63 12.17
CA LYS A 116 -6.32 17.80 11.46
C LYS A 116 -6.32 19.09 12.29
N GLU A 117 -7.15 19.17 13.33
CA GLU A 117 -7.24 20.29 14.26
C GLU A 117 -5.94 20.51 15.06
N ASN A 118 -5.11 19.47 15.20
CA ASN A 118 -3.85 19.55 15.93
C ASN A 118 -2.64 19.82 15.02
N ASN A 119 -2.85 19.99 13.70
CA ASN A 119 -1.79 20.38 12.79
C ASN A 119 -1.24 21.76 13.18
N ARG A 120 0.09 21.90 13.15
CA ARG A 120 0.79 23.16 13.44
C ARG A 120 1.53 23.66 12.22
N VAL A 121 1.48 24.97 12.00
CA VAL A 121 2.29 25.63 10.98
C VAL A 121 3.74 25.64 11.46
N VAL A 122 4.63 25.00 10.70
CA VAL A 122 6.07 24.91 11.02
C VAL A 122 6.84 26.07 10.38
N TYR A 123 6.42 26.49 9.18
CA TYR A 123 7.09 27.52 8.42
C TYR A 123 6.11 28.21 7.47
N GLU A 124 6.23 29.52 7.33
CA GLU A 124 5.50 30.34 6.36
C GLU A 124 6.50 31.11 5.49
N TYR A 125 6.19 31.23 4.19
CA TYR A 125 7.02 31.97 3.24
C TYR A 125 6.17 32.97 2.46
N GLY A 126 6.70 34.18 2.29
CA GLY A 126 6.01 35.27 1.61
C GLY A 126 4.94 35.93 2.46
N LYS A 127 4.12 36.78 1.82
CA LYS A 127 2.96 37.44 2.44
C LYS A 127 1.76 37.24 1.55
N MET A 128 0.60 36.98 2.15
CA MET A 128 -0.66 36.88 1.40
C MET A 128 -0.96 38.23 0.72
N PRO A 129 -1.23 38.24 -0.60
CA PRO A 129 -1.54 39.47 -1.30
C PRO A 129 -2.87 40.05 -0.84
N THR A 130 -2.94 41.37 -0.73
CA THR A 130 -4.17 42.12 -0.48
C THR A 130 -4.66 42.72 -1.79
N PHE A 131 -5.94 42.54 -2.10
CA PHE A 131 -6.56 43.07 -3.31
C PHE A 131 -7.57 44.15 -2.93
N ASP A 132 -7.64 45.20 -3.75
CA ASP A 132 -8.61 46.30 -3.65
C ASP A 132 -9.87 46.06 -4.51
N PHE A 133 -9.99 44.86 -5.09
CA PHE A 133 -11.12 44.41 -5.88
C PHE A 133 -11.70 43.09 -5.33
N LYS A 134 -12.92 42.75 -5.76
CA LYS A 134 -13.54 41.47 -5.43
C LYS A 134 -12.75 40.33 -6.09
N ILE A 135 -12.10 39.50 -5.28
CA ILE A 135 -11.39 38.32 -5.76
C ILE A 135 -12.35 37.32 -6.42
N LYS A 136 -11.91 36.76 -7.54
CA LYS A 136 -12.54 35.63 -8.21
C LYS A 136 -11.82 34.35 -7.76
N ASP A 137 -12.54 33.25 -7.63
CA ASP A 137 -11.91 31.95 -7.39
C ASP A 137 -11.24 31.42 -8.67
N HIS A 138 -10.55 30.27 -8.57
CA HIS A 138 -9.83 29.69 -9.71
C HIS A 138 -10.76 29.21 -10.81
N VAL A 139 -12.01 28.82 -10.50
CA VAL A 139 -12.98 28.36 -11.48
C VAL A 139 -13.47 29.55 -12.31
N GLU A 140 -13.92 30.61 -11.64
CA GLU A 140 -14.37 31.85 -12.28
C GLU A 140 -13.26 32.48 -13.14
N LEU A 141 -12.01 32.47 -12.66
CA LEU A 141 -10.87 32.96 -13.42
C LEU A 141 -10.60 32.09 -14.66
N ALA A 142 -10.51 30.77 -14.48
CA ALA A 142 -10.19 29.85 -15.58
C ALA A 142 -11.26 29.86 -16.68
N GLU A 143 -12.55 29.91 -16.31
CA GLU A 143 -13.66 30.02 -17.25
C GLU A 143 -13.65 31.38 -17.96
N SER A 144 -13.52 32.49 -17.22
CA SER A 144 -13.58 33.84 -17.82
C SER A 144 -12.43 34.15 -18.77
N LEU A 145 -11.29 33.46 -18.62
CA LEU A 145 -10.12 33.56 -19.48
C LEU A 145 -10.09 32.48 -20.58
N GLY A 146 -11.05 31.55 -20.61
CA GLY A 146 -11.07 30.43 -21.56
C GLY A 146 -9.86 29.50 -21.42
N LEU A 147 -9.33 29.37 -20.20
CA LEU A 147 -8.18 28.50 -19.89
C LEU A 147 -8.61 27.07 -19.60
N VAL A 148 -9.84 26.89 -19.10
CA VAL A 148 -10.39 25.59 -18.75
C VAL A 148 -11.85 25.51 -19.19
N ASP A 149 -12.21 24.38 -19.80
CA ASP A 149 -13.56 24.06 -20.22
C ASP A 149 -14.12 22.90 -19.37
N TYR A 150 -14.86 23.26 -18.32
CA TYR A 150 -15.51 22.30 -17.43
C TYR A 150 -16.77 21.68 -18.05
N GLU A 151 -17.51 22.43 -18.87
CA GLU A 151 -18.76 21.96 -19.47
C GLU A 151 -18.49 20.82 -20.47
N ARG A 152 -17.52 21.00 -21.36
CA ARG A 152 -17.13 19.95 -22.31
C ARG A 152 -16.49 18.76 -21.60
N ALA A 153 -15.73 18.98 -20.52
CA ALA A 153 -15.17 17.90 -19.72
C ALA A 153 -16.27 17.04 -19.07
N ALA A 154 -17.25 17.69 -18.43
CA ALA A 154 -18.39 17.00 -17.83
C ALA A 154 -19.21 16.22 -18.86
N LYS A 155 -19.36 16.76 -20.07
CA LYS A 155 -20.01 16.06 -21.20
C LYS A 155 -19.25 14.81 -21.64
N ILE A 156 -17.91 14.81 -21.56
CA ILE A 156 -17.06 13.71 -22.02
C ILE A 156 -16.88 12.62 -20.94
N SER A 157 -16.61 13.03 -19.70
CA SER A 157 -16.16 12.12 -18.63
C SER A 157 -16.94 12.27 -17.32
N GLY A 158 -17.97 13.10 -17.28
CA GLY A 158 -18.73 13.39 -16.06
C GLY A 158 -18.10 14.47 -15.17
N SER A 159 -18.85 14.87 -14.14
CA SER A 159 -18.43 15.87 -13.16
C SER A 159 -17.10 15.50 -12.47
N GLY A 160 -16.34 16.50 -12.01
CA GLY A 160 -15.03 16.28 -11.39
C GLY A 160 -13.89 16.06 -12.39
N THR A 161 -14.07 16.53 -13.63
CA THR A 161 -13.07 16.52 -14.69
C THR A 161 -12.99 17.88 -15.36
N TRP A 162 -11.91 18.15 -16.08
CA TRP A 162 -11.67 19.43 -16.76
C TRP A 162 -10.84 19.24 -18.03
N ILE A 163 -10.95 20.21 -18.95
CA ILE A 163 -10.11 20.29 -20.15
C ILE A 163 -9.36 21.61 -20.10
N TYR A 164 -8.03 21.56 -20.07
CA TYR A 164 -7.23 22.75 -20.29
C TYR A 164 -7.26 23.15 -21.78
N THR A 165 -7.45 24.44 -22.06
CA THR A 165 -7.58 24.99 -23.41
C THR A 165 -6.58 26.10 -23.66
N GLY A 166 -6.02 26.16 -24.88
CA GLY A 166 -5.13 27.25 -25.32
C GLY A 166 -4.03 27.58 -24.32
N GLN A 167 -4.06 28.80 -23.77
CA GLN A 167 -3.09 29.26 -22.77
C GLN A 167 -3.14 28.48 -21.46
N GLY A 168 -4.29 27.94 -21.06
CA GLY A 168 -4.40 27.10 -19.86
C GLY A 168 -3.61 25.79 -20.01
N ALA A 169 -3.69 25.18 -21.19
CA ALA A 169 -2.92 23.97 -21.50
C ALA A 169 -1.41 24.26 -21.54
N MET A 170 -1.01 25.41 -22.10
CA MET A 170 0.39 25.84 -22.09
C MET A 170 0.89 26.14 -20.68
N LEU A 171 0.07 26.75 -19.83
CA LEU A 171 0.42 27.04 -18.43
C LEU A 171 0.64 25.75 -17.64
N GLU A 172 -0.30 24.80 -17.73
CA GLU A 172 -0.17 23.49 -17.10
C GLU A 172 1.12 22.78 -17.54
N TRP A 173 1.37 22.76 -18.86
CA TRP A 173 2.60 22.18 -19.41
C TRP A 173 3.86 22.92 -18.95
N GLY A 174 3.78 24.24 -18.82
CA GLY A 174 4.86 25.08 -18.28
C GLY A 174 5.21 24.72 -16.85
N LEU A 175 4.20 24.53 -15.98
CA LEU A 175 4.40 24.10 -14.60
C LEU A 175 5.03 22.71 -14.51
N ILE A 176 4.55 21.75 -15.30
CA ILE A 176 5.12 20.40 -15.37
C ILE A 176 6.62 20.48 -15.73
N ASN A 177 6.98 21.21 -16.79
CA ASN A 177 8.38 21.35 -17.20
C ASN A 177 9.23 22.08 -16.15
N TYR A 178 8.67 23.08 -15.47
CA TYR A 178 9.36 23.78 -14.38
C TYR A 178 9.74 22.82 -13.26
N PHE A 179 8.81 22.01 -12.76
CA PHE A 179 9.10 21.04 -11.69
C PHE A 179 10.05 19.93 -12.14
N ILE A 180 9.91 19.43 -13.38
CA ILE A 180 10.87 18.48 -13.96
C ILE A 180 12.28 19.07 -13.99
N ALA A 181 12.43 20.31 -14.48
CA ALA A 181 13.73 20.97 -14.56
C ALA A 181 14.36 21.17 -13.18
N ASN A 182 13.57 21.53 -12.17
CA ASN A 182 14.06 21.68 -10.79
C ASN A 182 14.56 20.35 -10.21
N HIS A 183 13.79 19.26 -10.34
CA HIS A 183 14.22 17.97 -9.79
C HIS A 183 15.43 17.37 -10.50
N LEU A 184 15.61 17.65 -11.80
CA LEU A 184 16.86 17.34 -12.50
C LEU A 184 18.05 18.10 -11.90
N GLN A 185 17.88 19.38 -11.56
CA GLN A 185 18.91 20.18 -10.89
C GLN A 185 19.18 19.68 -9.45
N ASP A 186 18.16 19.18 -8.76
CA ASP A 186 18.28 18.56 -7.43
C ASP A 186 18.92 17.15 -7.45
N GLY A 187 19.31 16.67 -8.64
CA GLY A 187 19.99 15.40 -8.84
C GLY A 187 19.08 14.17 -8.71
N TYR A 188 17.76 14.32 -8.91
CA TYR A 188 16.85 13.17 -9.00
C TYR A 188 16.88 12.58 -10.40
N GLN A 189 16.78 11.25 -10.48
CA GLN A 189 16.63 10.55 -11.74
C GLN A 189 15.17 10.62 -12.21
N PHE A 190 14.95 11.12 -13.43
CA PHE A 190 13.63 11.18 -14.04
C PHE A 190 13.20 9.81 -14.55
N ILE A 191 12.02 9.35 -14.15
CA ILE A 191 11.45 8.05 -14.53
C ILE A 191 10.08 8.26 -15.18
N LEU A 192 9.81 7.50 -16.24
CA LEU A 192 8.49 7.39 -16.85
C LEU A 192 7.92 5.98 -16.55
N PRO A 193 7.12 5.83 -15.48
CA PRO A 193 6.64 4.51 -15.07
C PRO A 193 5.43 4.03 -15.90
N PRO A 194 5.12 2.71 -15.88
CA PRO A 194 3.85 2.20 -16.38
C PRO A 194 2.66 2.77 -15.59
N HIS A 195 1.55 3.02 -16.28
CA HIS A 195 0.32 3.54 -15.64
C HIS A 195 -0.64 2.44 -15.20
N ILE A 196 -0.57 1.26 -15.84
CA ILE A 196 -1.41 0.11 -15.50
C ILE A 196 -0.56 -0.83 -14.65
N LEU A 197 -0.92 -0.98 -13.39
CA LEU A 197 -0.14 -1.68 -12.37
C LEU A 197 -0.82 -2.99 -11.95
N ASN A 198 0.00 -3.94 -11.49
CA ASN A 198 -0.46 -5.21 -10.92
C ASN A 198 -0.76 -5.07 -9.41
N TYR A 199 -1.55 -5.99 -8.86
CA TYR A 199 -1.96 -5.96 -7.45
C TYR A 199 -0.78 -5.79 -6.48
N GLU A 200 0.32 -6.50 -6.71
CA GLU A 200 1.51 -6.45 -5.85
C GLU A 200 2.08 -5.04 -5.76
N SER A 201 1.95 -4.23 -6.81
CA SER A 201 2.44 -2.85 -6.78
C SER A 201 1.62 -1.97 -5.85
N GLY A 202 0.29 -2.13 -5.86
CA GLY A 202 -0.60 -1.44 -4.93
C GLY A 202 -0.48 -1.94 -3.49
N PHE A 203 -0.12 -3.23 -3.31
CA PHE A 203 0.17 -3.75 -1.98
C PHE A 203 1.45 -3.15 -1.39
N VAL A 204 2.55 -3.12 -2.17
CA VAL A 204 3.83 -2.55 -1.72
C VAL A 204 3.70 -1.06 -1.37
N ALA A 205 2.97 -0.31 -2.18
CA ALA A 205 2.75 1.11 -1.97
C ALA A 205 1.63 1.42 -0.95
N GLY A 206 1.04 0.39 -0.32
CA GLY A 206 0.08 0.53 0.78
C GLY A 206 -1.35 0.91 0.37
N GLN A 207 -1.67 0.95 -0.93
CA GLN A 207 -3.04 1.10 -1.42
C GLN A 207 -3.87 -0.13 -1.08
N PHE A 208 -3.31 -1.33 -1.15
CA PHE A 208 -4.02 -2.57 -0.82
C PHE A 208 -3.54 -3.17 0.50
N PRO A 209 -4.45 -3.77 1.30
CA PRO A 209 -5.87 -3.99 1.02
C PRO A 209 -6.81 -2.81 1.38
N LYS A 210 -6.31 -1.75 2.01
CA LYS A 210 -7.12 -0.72 2.69
C LYS A 210 -7.91 0.21 1.77
N PHE A 211 -7.31 0.63 0.67
CA PHE A 211 -7.80 1.69 -0.20
C PHE A 211 -8.19 1.12 -1.57
N ASN A 212 -8.74 -0.09 -1.59
CA ASN A 212 -9.25 -0.72 -2.81
C ASN A 212 -10.27 0.18 -3.55
N ASP A 213 -11.11 0.88 -2.80
CA ASP A 213 -12.14 1.75 -3.36
C ASP A 213 -11.61 3.11 -3.81
N ALA A 214 -10.32 3.42 -3.57
CA ALA A 214 -9.68 4.70 -3.92
C ALA A 214 -9.00 4.69 -5.32
N VAL A 215 -8.94 3.52 -5.97
CA VAL A 215 -8.29 3.34 -7.27
C VAL A 215 -9.29 2.87 -8.33
N PHE A 216 -9.07 3.23 -9.59
CA PHE A 216 -9.83 2.60 -10.68
C PHE A 216 -9.21 1.26 -11.07
N THR A 217 -10.06 0.24 -11.19
CA THR A 217 -9.67 -1.12 -11.58
C THR A 217 -10.12 -1.42 -13.01
N LEU A 218 -9.31 -2.15 -13.77
CA LEU A 218 -9.70 -2.52 -15.14
C LEU A 218 -10.61 -3.75 -15.14
N GLU A 219 -11.81 -3.60 -15.68
CA GLU A 219 -12.74 -4.71 -15.89
C GLU A 219 -12.27 -5.62 -17.05
N GLY A 220 -12.54 -6.92 -16.95
CA GLY A 220 -12.20 -7.91 -17.98
C GLY A 220 -10.72 -8.29 -18.07
N VAL A 221 -9.87 -7.83 -17.14
CA VAL A 221 -8.43 -8.13 -17.11
C VAL A 221 -8.10 -9.11 -15.99
N THR A 222 -7.47 -10.24 -16.35
CA THR A 222 -7.00 -11.27 -15.42
C THR A 222 -5.51 -11.56 -15.66
N PRO A 223 -4.62 -11.47 -14.64
CA PRO A 223 -4.90 -11.05 -13.26
C PRO A 223 -5.34 -9.59 -13.17
N LYS A 224 -6.08 -9.23 -12.10
CA LYS A 224 -6.63 -7.89 -11.88
C LYS A 224 -5.53 -6.83 -11.97
N LYS A 225 -5.79 -5.77 -12.73
CA LYS A 225 -4.92 -4.59 -12.83
C LYS A 225 -5.68 -3.34 -12.44
N PHE A 226 -4.95 -2.31 -12.04
CA PHE A 226 -5.50 -1.00 -11.71
C PHE A 226 -4.67 0.10 -12.35
N ILE A 227 -5.25 1.28 -12.49
CA ILE A 227 -4.54 2.46 -13.00
C ILE A 227 -3.91 3.24 -11.85
N LEU A 228 -2.71 3.76 -12.06
CA LEU A 228 -1.92 4.39 -11.00
C LEU A 228 -2.63 5.61 -10.37
N PRO A 229 -2.74 5.69 -9.04
CA PRO A 229 -3.28 6.86 -8.34
C PRO A 229 -2.24 7.96 -8.07
N THR A 230 -0.96 7.63 -8.27
CA THR A 230 0.22 8.47 -8.10
C THR A 230 1.42 7.74 -8.69
N ALA A 231 2.43 8.48 -9.18
CA ALA A 231 3.67 7.87 -9.63
C ALA A 231 4.42 7.15 -8.49
N GLU A 232 4.20 7.57 -7.23
CA GLU A 232 4.73 6.91 -6.03
C GLU A 232 4.46 5.41 -6.07
N THR A 233 3.23 4.99 -6.42
CA THR A 233 2.85 3.57 -6.48
C THR A 233 3.78 2.76 -7.40
N ALA A 234 4.25 3.35 -8.49
CA ALA A 234 5.21 2.69 -9.37
C ALA A 234 6.66 2.88 -8.89
N LEU A 235 7.04 4.07 -8.44
CA LEU A 235 8.40 4.40 -8.03
C LEU A 235 8.88 3.56 -6.84
N VAL A 236 8.05 3.37 -5.82
CA VAL A 236 8.42 2.55 -4.64
C VAL A 236 8.57 1.05 -4.99
N ASN A 237 8.05 0.63 -6.13
CA ASN A 237 8.16 -0.74 -6.63
C ASN A 237 9.40 -0.98 -7.51
N LEU A 238 10.17 0.05 -7.87
CA LEU A 238 11.36 -0.09 -8.72
C LEU A 238 12.36 -1.12 -8.19
N HIS A 239 12.45 -1.25 -6.86
CA HIS A 239 13.36 -2.16 -6.18
C HIS A 239 12.64 -3.28 -5.40
N ARG A 240 11.39 -3.58 -5.75
CA ARG A 240 10.64 -4.66 -5.10
C ARG A 240 11.37 -5.99 -5.31
N ASN A 241 11.62 -6.71 -4.21
CA ASN A 241 12.37 -7.98 -4.18
C ASN A 241 13.83 -7.86 -4.63
N GLU A 242 14.45 -6.68 -4.51
CA GLU A 242 15.88 -6.47 -4.74
C GLU A 242 16.65 -6.30 -3.43
N ILE A 243 17.91 -6.73 -3.41
CA ILE A 243 18.87 -6.40 -2.35
C ILE A 243 19.75 -5.28 -2.89
N LEU A 244 19.66 -4.11 -2.28
CA LEU A 244 20.43 -2.94 -2.70
C LEU A 244 21.79 -2.89 -2.01
N ASP A 245 22.82 -2.47 -2.74
CA ASP A 245 24.09 -2.05 -2.14
C ASP A 245 23.87 -0.75 -1.35
N ALA A 246 24.28 -0.76 -0.08
CA ALA A 246 24.20 0.39 0.82
C ALA A 246 24.95 1.60 0.26
N ASN A 247 26.05 1.40 -0.48
CA ASN A 247 26.80 2.50 -1.10
C ASN A 247 26.04 3.17 -2.25
N SER A 248 24.97 2.54 -2.74
CA SER A 248 24.13 3.10 -3.80
C SER A 248 22.97 3.95 -3.28
N LEU A 249 22.85 4.10 -1.95
CA LEU A 249 21.84 4.92 -1.30
C LEU A 249 22.39 6.34 -1.00
N PRO A 250 21.54 7.38 -1.05
CA PRO A 250 20.12 7.35 -1.40
C PRO A 250 19.90 7.24 -2.92
N ARG A 251 18.90 6.44 -3.31
CA ARG A 251 18.34 6.49 -4.67
C ARG A 251 17.24 7.56 -4.70
N LYS A 252 17.36 8.51 -5.62
CA LYS A 252 16.46 9.66 -5.75
C LYS A 252 15.76 9.60 -7.10
N TYR A 253 14.45 9.38 -7.09
CA TYR A 253 13.63 9.28 -8.30
C TYR A 253 12.51 10.31 -8.26
N PHE A 254 12.14 10.82 -9.42
CA PHE A 254 10.94 11.63 -9.59
C PHE A 254 10.26 11.23 -10.90
N ALA A 255 8.96 11.47 -11.00
CA ALA A 255 8.19 11.13 -12.20
C ALA A 255 7.05 12.10 -12.42
N TYR A 256 6.75 12.37 -13.69
CA TYR A 256 5.52 13.02 -14.10
C TYR A 256 4.54 11.97 -14.58
N THR A 257 3.33 11.96 -14.03
CA THR A 257 2.24 11.13 -14.52
C THR A 257 0.89 11.84 -14.37
N PRO A 258 -0.06 11.67 -15.31
CA PRO A 258 -1.47 11.81 -14.95
C PRO A 258 -1.82 10.76 -13.90
N CYS A 259 -2.44 11.20 -12.82
CA CYS A 259 -2.83 10.41 -11.66
C CYS A 259 -4.34 10.21 -11.67
N TYR A 260 -4.80 9.02 -11.28
CA TYR A 260 -6.20 8.65 -11.38
C TYR A 260 -6.75 8.15 -10.05
N ARG A 261 -7.77 8.82 -9.51
CA ARG A 261 -8.39 8.46 -8.23
C ARG A 261 -9.88 8.36 -8.40
N SER A 262 -10.50 7.33 -7.83
CA SER A 262 -11.96 7.17 -7.86
C SER A 262 -12.70 8.21 -7.03
N GLU A 263 -11.98 8.90 -6.13
CA GLU A 263 -12.49 9.95 -5.24
C GLU A 263 -13.77 9.54 -4.49
N ALA A 264 -13.80 8.30 -3.98
CA ALA A 264 -14.89 7.82 -3.12
C ALA A 264 -15.08 8.74 -1.90
N GLY A 265 -16.20 9.47 -1.84
CA GLY A 265 -16.53 10.36 -0.72
C GLY A 265 -17.46 11.52 -1.10
N SER A 266 -17.86 12.33 -0.11
CA SER A 266 -18.74 13.48 -0.32
C SER A 266 -17.99 14.66 -0.92
N TYR A 267 -18.44 15.11 -2.09
CA TYR A 267 -17.95 16.30 -2.78
C TYR A 267 -18.35 17.55 -1.98
N ARG A 268 -17.37 18.32 -1.48
CA ARG A 268 -17.64 19.61 -0.80
C ARG A 268 -17.56 20.75 -1.81
N THR A 269 -18.28 21.84 -1.55
CA THR A 269 -18.27 23.03 -2.41
C THR A 269 -16.87 23.64 -2.58
N GLU A 270 -16.03 23.53 -1.54
CA GLU A 270 -14.65 24.01 -1.51
C GLU A 270 -13.67 23.16 -2.36
N GLU A 271 -14.12 21.99 -2.81
CA GLU A 271 -13.33 21.05 -3.61
C GLU A 271 -13.63 21.17 -5.12
N ARG A 272 -14.42 22.18 -5.52
CA ARG A 272 -14.85 22.40 -6.92
C ARG A 272 -13.66 22.73 -7.85
N GLY A 273 -13.79 22.32 -9.10
CA GLY A 273 -12.84 22.65 -10.17
C GLY A 273 -11.63 21.72 -10.13
N MET A 274 -10.42 22.29 -10.13
CA MET A 274 -9.16 21.54 -10.26
C MET A 274 -8.54 21.12 -8.91
N ILE A 275 -9.25 21.30 -7.79
CA ILE A 275 -8.78 20.92 -6.45
C ILE A 275 -8.98 19.41 -6.21
N ARG A 276 -10.12 18.87 -6.65
CA ARG A 276 -10.46 17.44 -6.49
C ARG A 276 -11.13 16.91 -7.73
N GLY A 277 -10.56 15.89 -8.34
CA GLY A 277 -11.11 15.27 -9.55
C GLY A 277 -10.51 13.91 -9.84
N TYR A 278 -11.08 13.23 -10.83
CA TYR A 278 -10.69 11.86 -11.15
C TYR A 278 -9.34 11.72 -11.82
N GLN A 279 -8.89 12.78 -12.51
CA GLN A 279 -7.60 12.83 -13.18
C GLN A 279 -6.92 14.18 -12.91
N PHE A 280 -5.66 14.14 -12.51
CA PHE A 280 -4.83 15.34 -12.34
C PHE A 280 -3.37 15.05 -12.67
N ASN A 281 -2.62 16.08 -13.05
CA ASN A 281 -1.20 15.96 -13.33
C ASN A 281 -0.39 16.12 -12.04
N LYS A 282 0.63 15.28 -11.85
CA LYS A 282 1.55 15.40 -10.73
C LYS A 282 2.97 15.09 -11.17
N VAL A 283 3.91 15.91 -10.68
CA VAL A 283 5.32 15.57 -10.60
C VAL A 283 5.55 15.10 -9.16
N GLU A 284 5.82 13.81 -8.99
CA GLU A 284 6.07 13.15 -7.70
C GLU A 284 7.51 13.34 -7.25
#